data_AF-A0A0S4QGU6-F1
#
_entry.id   AF-A0A0S4QGU6-F1
#
_cell.length_a   1.000
_cell.length_b   1.000
_cell.length_c   1.000
_cell.angle_alpha   90.00
_cell.angle_beta   90.00
_cell.angle_gamma   90.00
#
_symmetry.space_group_name_H-M   'P 1'
#
loop_
_entity.id
_entity.type
_entity.pdbx_description
1 polymer ?
#
loop_
_entity_poly.entity_id
_entity_poly.type
_entity_poly.pdbx_seq_one_letter_code
_entity_poly.pdbx_strand_id
1 'polypeptide(L)'
;MRNHDEKIKDMAESVLPSTRRRSARVDRRRAHKRCRTRQRDILAGFCGLADPDEHGADFFDKRRRQEVSDVVWARRGADKTGSLIRWAGVRIERDPRLSAAPVGEKVGHFARLLPDTLIGRHAVQHIESSLRSRDHPIYHRPRAAAQLRQVQRSRHVEQVAADLGAALAAGRHGRLNAALRAGYRRRMTVGPDGAERLPPPNRLFLGSHDIDGFAVAVADHAWIRELVHAFAVS
;
A
#
# COMPACT_ATOMS: atom_id res chain seq x y z
N MET A 1 -2.05 20.51 36.31
CA MET A 1 -2.28 19.81 35.03
C MET A 1 -1.92 20.77 33.89
N ARG A 2 -0.68 20.71 33.38
CA ARG A 2 -0.09 21.70 32.43
C ARG A 2 0.27 21.10 31.05
N ASN A 3 -0.38 19.99 30.65
CA ASN A 3 0.12 19.08 29.58
C ASN A 3 -0.63 19.09 28.23
N HIS A 4 -1.67 19.90 28.01
CA HIS A 4 -2.44 19.82 26.74
C HIS A 4 -1.73 20.53 25.58
N ASP A 5 -1.23 21.74 25.83
CA ASP A 5 -0.61 22.57 24.78
C ASP A 5 0.79 22.07 24.41
N GLU A 6 1.53 21.55 25.39
CA GLU A 6 2.82 20.87 25.16
C GLU A 6 2.65 19.64 24.27
N LYS A 7 1.59 18.85 24.47
CA LYS A 7 1.30 17.69 23.62
C LYS A 7 0.95 18.07 22.18
N ILE A 8 0.26 19.18 21.96
CA ILE A 8 -0.05 19.67 20.62
C ILE A 8 1.23 20.15 19.92
N LYS A 9 2.09 20.87 20.65
CA LYS A 9 3.41 21.29 20.17
C LYS A 9 4.30 20.08 19.85
N ASP A 10 4.39 19.10 20.73
CA ASP A 10 5.16 17.87 20.53
C ASP A 10 4.66 17.07 19.33
N MET A 11 3.34 17.04 19.08
CA MET A 11 2.78 16.40 17.89
C MET A 11 3.07 17.18 16.61
N ALA A 12 3.02 18.50 16.64
CA ALA A 12 3.43 19.34 15.52
C ALA A 12 4.92 19.14 15.22
N GLU A 13 5.75 19.08 16.26
CA GLU A 13 7.17 18.84 16.16
C GLU A 13 7.47 17.41 15.72
N SER A 14 6.67 16.39 16.09
CA SER A 14 6.83 14.99 15.67
C SER A 14 6.77 14.76 14.15
N VAL A 15 6.31 15.76 13.39
CA VAL A 15 6.45 15.88 11.92
C VAL A 15 7.93 16.10 11.50
N LEU A 16 8.84 16.02 12.47
CA LEU A 16 10.30 15.90 12.42
C LEU A 16 10.85 15.11 11.21
N PRO A 17 12.13 15.37 10.85
CA PRO A 17 12.74 15.12 9.54
C PRO A 17 12.26 13.88 8.78
N SER A 18 11.73 14.07 7.57
CA SER A 18 11.65 13.01 6.55
C SER A 18 12.88 12.10 6.62
N THR A 19 12.67 10.80 6.84
CA THR A 19 13.79 9.82 6.90
C THR A 19 14.56 9.78 5.57
N ARG A 20 14.00 10.35 4.50
CA ARG A 20 14.58 10.45 3.17
C ARG A 20 15.36 11.75 2.90
N ARG A 21 15.67 12.59 3.89
CA ARG A 21 16.41 13.85 3.64
C ARG A 21 17.70 13.67 2.82
N ARG A 22 18.51 12.64 3.12
CA ARG A 22 19.76 12.37 2.38
C ARG A 22 19.48 11.96 0.93
N SER A 23 18.55 11.03 0.72
CA SER A 23 18.15 10.57 -0.62
C SER A 23 17.50 11.68 -1.43
N ALA A 24 16.62 12.49 -0.84
CA ALA A 24 15.97 13.62 -1.50
C ALA A 24 16.98 14.68 -1.98
N ARG A 25 18.09 14.91 -1.25
CA ARG A 25 19.19 15.78 -1.71
C ARG A 25 19.92 15.19 -2.92
N VAL A 26 20.06 13.86 -2.97
CA VAL A 26 20.65 13.17 -4.13
C VAL A 26 19.69 13.22 -5.32
N ASP A 27 18.41 12.95 -5.12
CA ASP A 27 17.40 12.95 -6.17
C ASP A 27 17.18 14.35 -6.75
N ARG A 28 17.16 15.39 -5.91
CA ARG A 28 17.15 16.78 -6.35
C ARG A 28 18.39 17.12 -7.19
N ARG A 29 19.58 16.68 -6.77
CA ARG A 29 20.81 16.88 -7.55
C ARG A 29 20.73 16.17 -8.91
N ARG A 30 20.20 14.95 -8.94
CA ARG A 30 19.99 14.17 -10.18
C ARG A 30 18.98 14.85 -11.10
N ALA A 31 17.84 15.31 -10.58
CA ALA A 31 16.83 16.03 -11.36
C ALA A 31 17.40 17.32 -11.98
N HIS A 32 18.15 18.10 -11.21
CA HIS A 32 18.83 19.29 -11.73
C HIS A 32 19.91 18.96 -12.75
N LYS A 33 20.70 17.88 -12.53
CA LYS A 33 21.70 17.44 -13.51
C LYS A 33 21.03 17.04 -14.83
N ARG A 34 19.97 16.23 -14.79
CA ARG A 34 19.21 15.82 -15.99
C ARG A 34 18.59 17.02 -16.71
N CYS A 35 18.00 17.96 -15.97
CA CYS A 35 17.47 19.21 -16.54
C CYS A 35 18.58 19.97 -17.29
N ARG A 36 19.74 20.19 -16.67
CA ARG A 36 20.87 20.87 -17.33
C ARG A 36 21.41 20.12 -18.53
N THR A 37 21.52 18.78 -18.46
CA THR A 37 21.95 17.96 -19.60
C THR A 37 20.97 18.14 -20.77
N ARG A 38 19.67 18.00 -20.53
CA ARG A 38 18.64 18.21 -21.58
C ARG A 38 18.70 19.61 -22.18
N GLN A 39 18.85 20.64 -21.36
CA GLN A 39 19.00 22.02 -21.86
C GLN A 39 20.25 22.17 -22.73
N ARG A 40 21.37 21.54 -22.35
CA ARG A 40 22.59 21.53 -23.16
C ARG A 40 22.41 20.76 -24.46
N ASP A 41 21.75 19.61 -24.44
CA ASP A 41 21.50 18.79 -25.63
C ASP A 41 20.59 19.54 -26.62
N ILE A 42 19.55 20.22 -26.11
CA ILE A 42 18.69 21.11 -26.90
C ILE A 42 19.55 22.21 -27.54
N LEU A 43 20.33 22.95 -26.76
CA LEU A 43 21.19 24.03 -27.28
C LEU A 43 22.24 23.53 -28.28
N ALA A 44 22.82 22.35 -28.06
CA ALA A 44 23.77 21.74 -29.00
C ALA A 44 23.10 21.36 -30.33
N GLY A 45 21.85 20.88 -30.28
CA GLY A 45 21.03 20.63 -31.47
C GLY A 45 20.73 21.91 -32.25
N PHE A 46 20.48 23.03 -31.56
CA PHE A 46 20.29 24.34 -32.18
C PHE A 46 21.55 24.89 -32.84
N CYS A 47 22.73 24.71 -32.24
CA CYS A 47 23.99 25.19 -32.83
C CYS A 47 24.41 24.43 -34.10
N GLY A 48 23.73 23.33 -34.45
CA GLY A 48 24.05 22.49 -35.61
C GLY A 48 23.09 22.60 -36.79
N LEU A 49 22.04 23.44 -36.74
CA LEU A 49 20.97 23.49 -37.74
C LEU A 49 20.66 24.94 -38.19
N ALA A 50 20.19 25.08 -39.43
CA ALA A 50 20.00 26.37 -40.11
C ALA A 50 18.69 27.10 -39.76
N ASP A 51 17.72 26.45 -39.09
CA ASP A 51 16.43 27.05 -38.73
C ASP A 51 16.03 26.70 -37.27
N PRO A 52 15.91 27.71 -36.37
CA PRO A 52 15.48 27.50 -34.99
C PRO A 52 13.99 27.15 -34.83
N ASP A 53 13.13 27.44 -35.81
CA ASP A 53 11.68 27.32 -35.64
C ASP A 53 11.15 25.89 -35.94
N GLU A 54 11.98 25.03 -36.53
CA GLU A 54 11.60 23.66 -36.95
C GLU A 54 11.62 22.63 -35.80
N HIS A 55 12.20 22.98 -34.66
CA HIS A 55 12.23 22.14 -33.47
C HIS A 55 11.44 22.82 -32.36
N GLY A 56 10.21 22.34 -32.13
CA GLY A 56 9.32 22.73 -31.02
C GLY A 56 9.95 22.49 -29.65
N ALA A 57 10.98 23.26 -29.33
CA ALA A 57 11.79 23.14 -28.15
C ALA A 57 10.94 23.56 -26.95
N ASP A 58 10.56 22.57 -26.15
CA ASP A 58 9.85 22.81 -24.90
C ASP A 58 10.83 23.34 -23.84
N PHE A 59 11.16 24.63 -23.95
CA PHE A 59 11.85 25.38 -22.89
C PHE A 59 10.97 25.54 -21.65
N PHE A 60 9.65 25.28 -21.76
CA PHE A 60 8.79 25.20 -20.58
C PHE A 60 9.09 23.89 -19.87
N ASP A 61 9.85 23.99 -18.80
CA ASP A 61 10.37 22.87 -18.02
C ASP A 61 9.28 22.14 -17.19
N LYS A 62 8.17 21.76 -17.83
CA LYS A 62 7.08 20.95 -17.30
C LYS A 62 7.63 19.65 -16.71
N ARG A 63 8.64 19.08 -17.36
CA ARG A 63 9.29 17.83 -16.92
C ARG A 63 10.11 18.00 -15.64
N ARG A 64 10.91 19.06 -15.45
CA ARG A 64 11.53 19.33 -14.13
C ARG A 64 10.50 19.66 -13.09
N ARG A 65 9.45 20.43 -13.41
CA ARG A 65 8.37 20.72 -12.46
C ARG A 65 7.78 19.40 -11.93
N GLN A 66 7.55 18.44 -12.83
CA GLN A 66 7.14 17.09 -12.44
C GLN A 66 8.21 16.36 -11.61
N GLU A 67 9.46 16.29 -12.05
CA GLU A 67 10.53 15.58 -11.32
C GLU A 67 10.77 16.18 -9.91
N VAL A 68 10.66 17.51 -9.77
CA VAL A 68 10.76 18.19 -8.47
C VAL A 68 9.51 17.92 -7.63
N SER A 69 8.32 17.91 -8.25
CA SER A 69 7.08 17.52 -7.59
C SER A 69 7.17 16.10 -7.03
N ASP A 70 7.69 15.16 -7.81
CA ASP A 70 7.88 13.76 -7.39
C ASP A 70 8.84 13.65 -6.22
N VAL A 71 9.95 14.40 -6.23
CA VAL A 71 10.90 14.46 -5.11
C VAL A 71 10.24 15.03 -3.85
N VAL A 72 9.41 16.07 -3.99
CA VAL A 72 8.65 16.65 -2.87
C VAL A 72 7.64 15.63 -2.34
N TRP A 73 6.95 14.91 -3.22
CA TRP A 73 5.96 13.90 -2.86
C TRP A 73 6.61 12.71 -2.12
N ALA A 74 7.72 12.19 -2.66
CA ALA A 74 8.49 11.11 -2.05
C ALA A 74 9.08 11.49 -0.68
N ARG A 75 9.46 12.76 -0.51
CA ARG A 75 9.91 13.31 0.77
C ARG A 75 8.78 13.36 1.79
N ARG A 76 7.64 13.93 1.40
CA ARG A 76 6.44 14.06 2.24
C ARG A 76 5.89 12.71 2.67
N GLY A 77 5.89 11.72 1.78
CA GLY A 77 5.49 10.34 2.12
C GLY A 77 6.43 9.63 3.11
N ALA A 78 7.63 10.18 3.36
CA ALA A 78 8.57 9.69 4.37
C ALA A 78 8.59 10.55 5.65
N ASP A 79 7.70 11.54 5.76
CA ASP A 79 7.46 12.25 7.01
C ASP A 79 6.72 11.33 7.99
N LYS A 80 7.02 11.43 9.29
CA LYS A 80 6.38 10.60 10.33
C LYS A 80 5.04 11.20 10.77
N THR A 81 4.08 11.27 9.84
CA THR A 81 2.80 11.97 10.04
C THR A 81 1.70 11.10 10.63
N GLY A 82 1.93 9.79 10.78
CA GLY A 82 0.91 8.82 11.20
C GLY A 82 0.25 9.16 12.54
N SER A 83 1.04 9.57 13.54
CA SER A 83 0.52 9.96 14.86
C SER A 83 -0.35 11.21 14.79
N LEU A 84 0.10 12.23 14.03
CA LEU A 84 -0.64 13.47 13.82
C LEU A 84 -1.99 13.21 13.12
N ILE A 85 -1.98 12.46 12.02
CA ILE A 85 -3.18 12.14 11.24
C ILE A 85 -4.16 11.31 12.07
N ARG A 86 -3.67 10.34 12.85
CA ARG A 86 -4.52 9.54 13.74
C ARG A 86 -5.15 10.39 14.83
N TRP A 87 -4.37 11.26 15.48
CA TRP A 87 -4.88 12.18 16.49
C TRP A 87 -5.95 13.11 15.91
N ALA A 88 -5.71 13.71 14.75
CA ALA A 88 -6.66 14.57 14.08
C ALA A 88 -7.96 13.81 13.73
N GLY A 89 -7.84 12.58 13.20
CA GLY A 89 -8.97 11.71 12.90
C GLY A 89 -9.84 11.42 14.13
N VAL A 90 -9.22 10.98 15.23
CA VAL A 90 -9.94 10.69 16.49
C VAL A 90 -10.63 11.94 17.05
N ARG A 91 -10.02 13.12 16.90
CA ARG A 91 -10.62 14.37 17.38
C ARG A 91 -11.83 14.80 16.55
N ILE A 92 -11.80 14.57 15.24
CA ILE A 92 -12.96 14.76 14.35
C ILE A 92 -14.08 13.77 14.71
N GLU A 93 -13.75 12.50 14.90
CA GLU A 93 -14.74 11.45 15.21
C GLU A 93 -15.46 11.67 16.55
N ARG A 94 -14.75 12.25 17.53
CA ARG A 94 -15.30 12.52 18.88
C ARG A 94 -16.11 13.80 19.00
N ASP A 95 -15.98 14.72 18.04
CA ASP A 95 -16.70 15.99 18.03
C ASP A 95 -17.76 15.96 16.91
N PRO A 96 -19.06 15.77 17.24
CA PRO A 96 -20.12 15.67 16.23
C PRO A 96 -20.21 16.91 15.31
N ARG A 97 -19.88 18.10 15.82
CA ARG A 97 -19.90 19.34 15.02
C ARG A 97 -18.75 19.34 14.02
N LEU A 98 -17.55 18.96 14.46
CA LEU A 98 -16.37 18.88 13.59
C LEU A 98 -16.48 17.72 12.59
N SER A 99 -17.13 16.62 12.97
CA SER A 99 -17.40 15.48 12.09
C SER A 99 -18.28 15.87 10.91
N ALA A 100 -19.37 16.60 11.16
CA ALA A 100 -20.32 17.06 10.15
C ALA A 100 -19.81 18.25 9.30
N ALA A 101 -18.78 18.96 9.75
CA ALA A 101 -18.27 20.16 9.08
C ALA A 101 -17.67 19.85 7.69
N PRO A 102 -17.61 20.82 6.76
CA PRO A 102 -16.81 20.73 5.54
C PRO A 102 -15.31 20.62 5.81
N VAL A 103 -14.53 20.06 4.87
CA VAL A 103 -13.06 19.90 5.00
C VAL A 103 -12.36 21.22 5.37
N GLY A 104 -12.75 22.33 4.75
CA GLY A 104 -12.15 23.64 5.01
C GLY A 104 -12.28 24.06 6.49
N GLU A 105 -13.44 23.80 7.09
CA GLU A 105 -13.68 24.08 8.52
C GLU A 105 -12.90 23.14 9.44
N LYS A 106 -12.82 21.85 9.08
CA LYS A 106 -11.97 20.88 9.81
C LYS A 106 -10.51 21.31 9.78
N VAL A 107 -10.00 21.70 8.61
CA VAL A 107 -8.62 22.20 8.45
C VAL A 107 -8.41 23.48 9.24
N GLY A 108 -9.36 24.42 9.18
CA GLY A 108 -9.31 25.67 9.95
C GLY A 108 -9.29 25.44 11.46
N HIS A 109 -10.00 24.43 11.96
CA HIS A 109 -9.94 24.03 13.37
C HIS A 109 -8.52 23.62 13.79
N PHE A 110 -7.87 22.74 13.02
CA PHE A 110 -6.50 22.31 13.34
C PHE A 110 -5.46 23.41 13.11
N ALA A 111 -5.67 24.30 12.14
CA ALA A 111 -4.79 25.45 11.91
C ALA A 111 -4.78 26.42 13.10
N ARG A 112 -5.89 26.56 13.82
CA ARG A 112 -5.95 27.37 15.06
C ARG A 112 -5.29 26.69 16.26
N LEU A 113 -5.23 25.35 16.28
CA LEU A 113 -4.62 24.58 17.36
C LEU A 113 -3.09 24.47 17.21
N LEU A 114 -2.60 24.42 15.98
CA LEU A 114 -1.18 24.26 15.70
C LEU A 114 -0.46 25.62 15.67
N PRO A 115 0.83 25.69 16.05
CA PRO A 115 1.58 26.95 15.99
C PRO A 115 1.66 27.48 14.56
N ASP A 116 1.50 28.79 14.35
CA ASP A 116 1.71 29.42 13.03
C ASP A 116 3.20 29.59 12.71
N THR A 117 3.86 28.45 12.59
CA THR A 117 5.25 28.30 12.19
C THR A 117 5.32 27.49 10.90
N LEU A 118 6.50 27.43 10.27
CA LEU A 118 6.69 26.57 9.10
C LEU A 118 6.33 25.10 9.40
N ILE A 119 6.69 24.61 10.58
CA ILE A 119 6.43 23.23 11.01
C ILE A 119 4.93 23.02 11.24
N GLY A 120 4.25 23.96 11.92
CA GLY A 120 2.82 23.85 12.16
C GLY A 120 2.00 23.95 10.87
N ARG A 121 2.33 24.87 9.95
CA ARG A 121 1.69 24.93 8.62
C ARG A 121 1.92 23.66 7.80
N HIS A 122 3.11 23.06 7.87
CA HIS A 122 3.41 21.78 7.23
C HIS A 122 2.60 20.62 7.86
N ALA A 123 2.42 20.63 9.18
CA ALA A 123 1.55 19.68 9.89
C ALA A 123 0.07 19.81 9.44
N VAL A 124 -0.44 21.04 9.34
CA VAL A 124 -1.79 21.32 8.82
C VAL A 124 -1.96 20.79 7.40
N GLN A 125 -0.96 20.98 6.53
CA GLN A 125 -1.00 20.47 5.15
C GLN A 125 -1.12 18.93 5.10
N HIS A 126 -0.48 18.20 6.02
CA HIS A 126 -0.62 16.74 6.12
C HIS A 126 -2.01 16.32 6.60
N ILE A 127 -2.60 17.06 7.54
CA ILE A 127 -3.99 16.83 7.98
C ILE A 127 -4.94 17.08 6.81
N GLU A 128 -4.82 18.21 6.12
CA GLU A 128 -5.63 18.55 4.95
C GLU A 128 -5.53 17.47 3.87
N SER A 129 -4.31 17.07 3.49
CA SER A 129 -4.10 16.02 2.50
C SER A 129 -4.77 14.72 2.91
N SER A 130 -4.69 14.33 4.18
CA SER A 130 -5.35 13.11 4.66
C SER A 130 -6.87 13.22 4.63
N LEU A 131 -7.44 14.39 4.92
CA LEU A 131 -8.89 14.59 4.88
C LEU A 131 -9.40 14.57 3.45
N ARG A 132 -8.73 15.27 2.52
CA ARG A 132 -9.06 15.21 1.08
C ARG A 132 -8.94 13.80 0.52
N SER A 133 -7.92 13.03 0.94
CA SER A 133 -7.80 11.62 0.55
C SER A 133 -8.89 10.74 1.16
N ARG A 134 -9.43 11.06 2.35
CA ARG A 134 -10.57 10.33 2.94
C ARG A 134 -11.86 10.60 2.17
N ASP A 135 -12.06 11.83 1.69
CA ASP A 135 -13.24 12.19 0.92
C ASP A 135 -13.20 11.71 -0.54
N HIS A 136 -12.02 11.33 -1.05
CA HIS A 136 -11.87 10.74 -2.38
C HIS A 136 -12.00 9.20 -2.36
N PRO A 137 -13.04 8.61 -2.99
CA PRO A 137 -13.30 7.17 -2.99
C PRO A 137 -12.15 6.31 -3.54
N ILE A 138 -11.34 6.89 -4.44
CA ILE A 138 -10.21 6.23 -5.11
C ILE A 138 -9.15 5.79 -4.09
N TYR A 139 -8.95 6.54 -3.00
CA TYR A 139 -7.95 6.23 -1.96
C TYR A 139 -8.52 5.42 -0.78
N HIS A 140 -9.85 5.35 -0.65
CA HIS A 140 -10.54 4.59 0.41
C HIS A 140 -10.75 3.11 0.04
N ARG A 141 -10.90 2.80 -1.25
CA ARG A 141 -11.15 1.44 -1.76
C ARG A 141 -10.07 0.38 -1.46
N PRO A 142 -8.76 0.67 -1.38
CA PRO A 142 -7.76 -0.38 -1.17
C PRO A 142 -7.77 -0.99 0.23
N ARG A 143 -8.02 -0.20 1.29
CA ARG A 143 -7.92 -0.68 2.68
C ARG A 143 -9.12 -1.51 3.12
N ALA A 144 -10.35 -1.06 2.84
CA ALA A 144 -11.54 -1.81 3.21
C ALA A 144 -11.62 -3.15 2.44
N ALA A 145 -11.32 -3.14 1.14
CA ALA A 145 -11.25 -4.36 0.35
C ALA A 145 -10.12 -5.29 0.80
N ALA A 146 -8.94 -4.77 1.15
CA ALA A 146 -7.86 -5.58 1.70
C ALA A 146 -8.22 -6.19 3.06
N GLN A 147 -8.89 -5.43 3.94
CA GLN A 147 -9.33 -5.91 5.25
C GLN A 147 -10.41 -6.98 5.12
N LEU A 148 -11.40 -6.79 4.24
CA LEU A 148 -12.41 -7.82 3.95
C LEU A 148 -11.79 -9.09 3.38
N ARG A 149 -10.83 -8.96 2.44
CA ARG A 149 -10.07 -10.11 1.92
C ARG A 149 -9.29 -10.83 3.01
N GLN A 150 -8.67 -10.09 3.92
CA GLN A 150 -7.94 -10.68 5.04
C GLN A 150 -8.87 -11.44 5.98
N VAL A 151 -10.03 -10.88 6.34
CA VAL A 151 -11.05 -11.55 7.17
C VAL A 151 -11.58 -12.81 6.48
N GLN A 152 -11.91 -12.74 5.19
CA GLN A 152 -12.35 -13.90 4.42
C GLN A 152 -11.28 -15.00 4.37
N ARG A 153 -10.03 -14.61 4.14
CA ARG A 153 -8.91 -15.54 4.13
C ARG A 153 -8.70 -16.20 5.49
N SER A 154 -8.78 -15.46 6.59
CA SER A 154 -8.71 -16.04 7.94
C SER A 154 -9.80 -17.09 8.17
N ARG A 155 -11.05 -16.81 7.78
CA ARG A 155 -12.13 -17.79 7.84
C ARG A 155 -11.87 -19.04 7.00
N HIS A 156 -11.29 -18.88 5.81
CA HIS A 156 -10.90 -20.02 4.98
C HIS A 156 -9.80 -20.87 5.63
N VAL A 157 -8.81 -20.24 6.27
CA VAL A 157 -7.75 -20.96 7.00
C VAL A 157 -8.37 -21.77 8.15
N GLU A 158 -9.21 -21.12 8.97
CA GLU A 158 -9.88 -21.76 10.11
C GLU A 158 -10.74 -22.95 9.67
N GLN A 159 -11.54 -22.78 8.61
CA GLN A 159 -12.38 -23.86 8.09
C GLN A 159 -11.55 -25.04 7.58
N VAL A 160 -10.50 -24.77 6.80
CA VAL A 160 -9.62 -25.83 6.28
C VAL A 160 -8.92 -26.57 7.42
N ALA A 161 -8.46 -25.85 8.45
CA ALA A 161 -7.82 -26.48 9.60
C ALA A 161 -8.77 -27.43 10.34
N ALA A 162 -10.01 -26.99 10.58
CA ALA A 162 -11.05 -27.81 11.20
C ALA A 162 -11.38 -29.06 10.35
N ASP A 163 -11.57 -28.88 9.04
CA ASP A 163 -11.89 -29.96 8.10
C ASP A 163 -10.76 -30.99 8.00
N LEU A 164 -9.49 -30.55 8.00
CA LEU A 164 -8.33 -31.44 8.04
C LEU A 164 -8.27 -32.23 9.36
N GLY A 165 -8.59 -31.59 10.49
CA GLY A 165 -8.69 -32.26 11.78
C GLY A 165 -9.73 -33.38 11.76
N ALA A 166 -10.93 -33.11 11.21
CA ALA A 166 -11.98 -34.11 11.05
C ALA A 166 -11.56 -35.26 10.11
N ALA A 167 -10.95 -34.93 8.96
CA ALA A 167 -10.48 -35.94 8.01
C ALA A 167 -9.36 -36.81 8.58
N LEU A 168 -8.47 -36.25 9.43
CA LEU A 168 -7.46 -37.02 10.16
C LEU A 168 -8.08 -37.95 11.21
N ALA A 169 -9.00 -37.44 12.02
CA ALA A 169 -9.68 -38.23 13.04
C ALA A 169 -10.42 -39.43 12.43
N ALA A 170 -10.99 -39.26 11.22
CA ALA A 170 -11.62 -40.32 10.45
C ALA A 170 -10.64 -41.23 9.68
N GLY A 171 -9.33 -41.04 9.81
CA GLY A 171 -8.32 -41.86 9.12
C GLY A 171 -8.26 -41.68 7.59
N ARG A 172 -8.81 -40.57 7.07
CA ARG A 172 -8.95 -40.33 5.62
C ARG A 172 -7.75 -39.66 4.95
N HIS A 173 -6.67 -39.44 5.71
CA HIS A 173 -5.44 -38.77 5.26
C HIS A 173 -4.89 -39.28 3.93
N GLY A 174 -4.72 -40.60 3.80
CA GLY A 174 -4.16 -41.22 2.59
C GLY A 174 -5.05 -41.00 1.35
N ARG A 175 -6.37 -41.10 1.53
CA ARG A 175 -7.36 -40.89 0.45
C ARG A 175 -7.41 -39.42 0.03
N LEU A 176 -7.36 -38.49 0.99
CA LEU A 176 -7.26 -37.05 0.71
C LEU A 176 -6.01 -36.73 -0.12
N ASN A 177 -4.84 -37.24 0.27
CA ASN A 177 -3.59 -37.02 -0.48
C ASN A 177 -3.62 -37.65 -1.88
N ALA A 178 -4.25 -38.81 -2.05
CA ALA A 178 -4.46 -39.39 -3.38
C ALA A 178 -5.34 -38.49 -4.26
N ALA A 179 -6.44 -37.97 -3.69
CA ALA A 179 -7.33 -37.05 -4.40
C ALA A 179 -6.64 -35.73 -4.76
N LEU A 180 -5.79 -35.19 -3.88
CA LEU A 180 -4.97 -34.01 -4.15
C LEU A 180 -4.03 -34.24 -5.34
N ARG A 181 -3.28 -35.36 -5.35
CA ARG A 181 -2.38 -35.71 -6.48
C ARG A 181 -3.16 -35.79 -7.80
N ALA A 182 -4.31 -36.46 -7.81
CA ALA A 182 -5.17 -36.53 -8.98
C ALA A 182 -5.71 -35.15 -9.40
N GLY A 183 -6.07 -34.30 -8.43
CA GLY A 183 -6.52 -32.94 -8.63
C GLY A 183 -5.45 -32.04 -9.28
N TYR A 184 -4.20 -32.15 -8.83
CA TYR A 184 -3.06 -31.43 -9.40
C TYR A 184 -2.76 -31.89 -10.84
N ARG A 185 -2.72 -33.21 -11.09
CA ARG A 185 -2.50 -33.76 -12.44
C ARG A 185 -3.56 -33.32 -13.43
N ARG A 186 -4.84 -33.29 -13.04
CA ARG A 186 -5.94 -32.82 -13.91
C ARG A 186 -5.84 -31.34 -14.29
N ARG A 187 -5.13 -30.55 -13.47
CA ARG A 187 -4.95 -29.10 -13.67
C ARG A 187 -3.53 -28.76 -14.11
N MET A 188 -2.76 -29.78 -14.50
CA MET A 188 -1.43 -29.62 -15.04
C MET A 188 -1.50 -28.90 -16.38
N THR A 189 -0.59 -27.97 -16.58
CA THR A 189 -0.42 -27.27 -17.86
C THR A 189 0.92 -27.66 -18.46
N VAL A 190 0.98 -27.78 -19.78
CA VAL A 190 2.24 -27.97 -20.50
C VAL A 190 2.74 -26.60 -20.95
N GLY A 191 3.95 -26.24 -20.56
CA GLY A 191 4.60 -25.00 -20.96
C GLY A 191 5.03 -25.00 -22.43
N PRO A 192 5.39 -23.83 -22.97
CA PRO A 192 5.90 -23.71 -24.35
C PRO A 192 7.25 -24.43 -24.56
N ASP A 193 7.95 -24.77 -23.47
CA ASP A 193 9.16 -25.58 -23.38
C ASP A 193 8.87 -27.10 -23.36
N GLY A 194 7.60 -27.51 -23.42
CA GLY A 194 7.17 -28.90 -23.26
C GLY A 194 7.20 -29.38 -21.80
N ALA A 195 7.55 -28.51 -20.84
CA ALA A 195 7.64 -28.90 -19.44
C ALA A 195 6.26 -28.96 -18.78
N GLU A 196 5.99 -30.04 -18.07
CA GLU A 196 4.79 -30.21 -17.27
C GLU A 196 4.85 -29.35 -16.00
N ARG A 197 3.84 -28.51 -15.79
CA ARG A 197 3.76 -27.61 -14.62
C ARG A 197 2.47 -27.87 -13.86
N LEU A 198 2.63 -28.31 -12.61
CA LEU A 198 1.53 -28.46 -11.67
C LEU A 198 1.14 -27.09 -11.11
N PRO A 199 -0.16 -26.83 -10.88
CA PRO A 199 -0.59 -25.53 -10.38
C PRO A 199 -0.16 -25.35 -8.91
N PRO A 200 0.15 -24.11 -8.50
CA PRO A 200 0.36 -23.83 -7.08
C PRO A 200 -0.91 -24.16 -6.27
N PRO A 201 -0.76 -24.56 -4.99
CA PRO A 201 0.50 -24.58 -4.24
C PRO A 201 1.31 -25.88 -4.42
N ASN A 202 0.82 -26.85 -5.21
CA ASN A 202 1.43 -28.17 -5.45
C ASN A 202 1.98 -28.83 -4.17
N ARG A 203 1.13 -28.90 -3.15
CA ARG A 203 1.51 -29.39 -1.82
C ARG A 203 0.56 -30.50 -1.36
N LEU A 204 1.14 -31.48 -0.67
CA LEU A 204 0.42 -32.55 0.02
C LEU A 204 0.38 -32.28 1.52
N PHE A 205 -0.63 -32.85 2.18
CA PHE A 205 -0.83 -32.69 3.60
C PHE A 205 0.00 -33.72 4.37
N LEU A 206 0.89 -33.28 5.26
CA LEU A 206 1.87 -34.16 5.90
C LEU A 206 1.37 -34.85 7.17
N GLY A 207 0.24 -34.42 7.73
CA GLY A 207 -0.37 -35.02 8.91
C GLY A 207 -0.71 -33.99 9.99
N SER A 208 -0.93 -34.45 11.23
CA SER A 208 -1.44 -33.62 12.34
C SER A 208 -0.60 -32.38 12.65
N HIS A 209 0.73 -32.47 12.53
CA HIS A 209 1.65 -31.35 12.75
C HIS A 209 1.60 -30.29 11.64
N ASP A 210 0.96 -30.58 10.51
CA ASP A 210 0.98 -29.75 9.30
C ASP A 210 -0.36 -29.05 9.02
N ILE A 211 -1.33 -29.16 9.93
CA ILE A 211 -2.68 -28.63 9.72
C ILE A 211 -2.64 -27.13 9.42
N ASP A 212 -2.02 -26.34 10.31
CA ASP A 212 -1.97 -24.88 10.16
C ASP A 212 -1.15 -24.47 8.94
N GLY A 213 0.00 -25.12 8.76
CA GLY A 213 0.90 -24.85 7.64
C GLY A 213 0.24 -25.13 6.29
N PHE A 214 -0.50 -26.23 6.17
CA PHE A 214 -1.24 -26.57 4.97
C PHE A 214 -2.44 -25.64 4.76
N ALA A 215 -3.23 -25.37 5.81
CA ALA A 215 -4.40 -24.49 5.75
C ALA A 215 -4.03 -23.08 5.24
N VAL A 216 -2.94 -22.51 5.75
CA VAL A 216 -2.43 -21.21 5.29
C VAL A 216 -2.03 -21.25 3.81
N ALA A 217 -1.41 -22.33 3.35
CA ALA A 217 -0.93 -22.44 1.98
C ALA A 217 -2.07 -22.62 0.95
N VAL A 218 -3.20 -23.20 1.35
CA VAL A 218 -4.30 -23.56 0.43
C VAL A 218 -5.53 -22.66 0.54
N ALA A 219 -5.58 -21.74 1.51
CA ALA A 219 -6.75 -20.90 1.80
C ALA A 219 -7.30 -20.11 0.60
N ASP A 220 -6.42 -19.72 -0.33
CA ASP A 220 -6.78 -18.95 -1.53
C ASP A 220 -7.15 -19.86 -2.72
N HIS A 221 -7.07 -21.19 -2.56
CA HIS A 221 -7.31 -22.18 -3.62
C HIS A 221 -8.65 -22.90 -3.41
N ALA A 222 -9.72 -22.35 -3.99
CA ALA A 222 -11.10 -22.83 -3.79
C ALA A 222 -11.28 -24.34 -4.00
N TRP A 223 -10.75 -24.90 -5.08
CA TRP A 223 -10.89 -26.33 -5.39
C TRP A 223 -10.24 -27.25 -4.34
N ILE A 224 -9.17 -26.79 -3.67
CA ILE A 224 -8.53 -27.55 -2.59
C ILE A 224 -9.41 -27.47 -1.34
N ARG A 225 -9.96 -26.30 -1.03
CA ARG A 225 -10.87 -26.12 0.12
C ARG A 225 -12.10 -27.00 -0.01
N GLU A 226 -12.74 -27.00 -1.18
CA GLU A 226 -13.90 -27.83 -1.48
C GLU A 226 -13.58 -29.33 -1.35
N LEU A 227 -12.40 -29.75 -1.85
CA LEU A 227 -11.96 -31.13 -1.72
C LEU A 227 -11.75 -31.52 -0.26
N VAL A 228 -11.04 -30.69 0.52
CA VAL A 228 -10.79 -30.94 1.95
C VAL A 228 -12.12 -31.03 2.71
N HIS A 229 -13.04 -30.10 2.45
CA HIS A 229 -14.37 -30.09 3.06
C HIS A 229 -15.17 -31.36 2.75
N ALA A 230 -15.18 -31.81 1.49
CA ALA A 230 -15.84 -33.05 1.11
C ALA A 230 -15.31 -34.27 1.89
N PHE A 231 -14.00 -34.30 2.15
CA PHE A 231 -13.37 -35.34 2.97
C PHE A 231 -13.59 -35.17 4.48
N ALA A 232 -14.00 -34.00 4.96
CA ALA A 232 -14.39 -33.81 6.35
C ALA A 232 -15.81 -34.31 6.61
N VAL A 233 -16.73 -34.12 5.66
CA VAL A 233 -18.17 -34.43 5.81
C VAL A 233 -18.57 -35.82 5.29
N SER A 234 -17.74 -36.44 4.44
CA SER A 234 -17.89 -37.88 4.07
C SER A 234 -17.66 -38.79 5.27
#